data_AF-A0A0K0E5N9-F1
#
_entry.id   AF-A0A0K0E5N9-F1
#
_cell.length_a   1.000
_cell.length_b   1.000
_cell.length_c   1.000
_cell.angle_alpha   90.00
_cell.angle_beta   90.00
_cell.angle_gamma   90.00
#
_symmetry.space_group_name_H-M   'P 1'
#
loop_
_entity.id
_entity.type
_entity.pdbx_description
1 polymer ?
#
loop_
_entity_poly.entity_id
_entity_poly.type
_entity_poly.pdbx_seq_one_letter_code
_entity_poly.pdbx_strand_id
1 'polypeptide(L)'
;MNLLFIVSLLISFVFLTYEYYYLAIPARLSIRPHGDEVFQSFGFLHYSREDLKRSVKKRFPFIPSKYLLIHVTSLRCGIMCNVSASNKNFIRLNSNVNYGFITLKNTDDLIRVVTIKNKIMYKSNDCVFDSYQKASENLDEVKKYDKLKSQYKLIGKDEYGRETWRSVWKNCFYKCFSKNNFYELILTFLVELNKYRLSFLENPVKLSATLQYSAFNVAKQIAQEKFELMSKFKSSSSNEIVSFISAPFANIQLNKWYEEYLLFRRKLNSNKEKTRNLIGLFSLHTTKVGFGISKIGKYIIIVFSLLISFVLQTYEYYYLAIPARLLTHLNGTRHYFGLDGIYRSGESLKRNLLRQFSTTPPDFLLLQLLSTHHGFILNATQHNNRFLKVNSDNGNFEDINVENRDELIITSGSGRQLMFVANDGYYDSYLLACEYLDNVKKYDKVKSQYKLVGKDEYGRETWRRVWSNCHFKCFSAMNFFELILRWLKELNFYRRYFSLLPVELSNYLHHYACFAASSIAGSNLRLLHRAASVFSKEIVTKASAPFASLKMNQLYELFLSLKRRRHINKESKKIVTVLFSRKTTRVGFGVS
;
A
#
# COMPACT_ATOMS: atom_id res chain seq x y z
N MET A 1 40.14 -46.19 7.81
CA MET A 1 40.05 -44.81 8.38
C MET A 1 38.62 -44.62 8.89
N ASN A 2 38.42 -44.42 10.20
CA ASN A 2 37.08 -44.41 10.80
C ASN A 2 36.26 -43.21 10.31
N LEU A 3 35.03 -43.44 9.83
CA LEU A 3 34.10 -42.38 9.39
C LEU A 3 33.89 -41.32 10.49
N LEU A 4 33.83 -41.73 11.75
CA LEU A 4 33.75 -40.84 12.91
C LEU A 4 34.94 -39.88 13.03
N PHE A 5 36.15 -40.33 12.69
CA PHE A 5 37.34 -39.49 12.70
C PHE A 5 37.28 -38.45 11.58
N ILE A 6 36.85 -38.84 10.37
CA ILE A 6 36.67 -37.93 9.24
C ILE A 6 35.60 -36.88 9.57
N VAL A 7 34.46 -37.30 10.14
CA VAL A 7 33.39 -36.39 10.55
C VAL A 7 33.87 -35.43 11.65
N SER A 8 34.59 -35.93 12.66
CA SER A 8 35.16 -35.09 13.72
C SER A 8 36.17 -34.09 13.18
N LEU A 9 37.04 -34.49 12.25
CA LEU A 9 38.04 -33.63 11.62
C LEU A 9 37.38 -32.57 10.73
N LEU A 10 36.33 -32.93 9.99
CA LEU A 10 35.53 -31.97 9.22
C LEU A 10 34.80 -30.97 10.13
N ILE A 11 34.24 -31.41 11.24
CA ILE A 11 33.62 -30.53 12.24
C ILE A 11 34.66 -29.56 12.82
N SER A 12 35.83 -30.06 13.23
CA SER A 12 36.94 -29.22 13.72
C SER A 12 37.45 -28.25 12.67
N PHE A 13 37.57 -28.69 11.41
CA PHE A 13 37.98 -27.82 10.30
C PHE A 13 36.95 -26.71 10.07
N VAL A 14 35.66 -27.04 10.05
CA VAL A 14 34.58 -26.06 9.96
C VAL A 14 34.68 -25.03 11.08
N PHE A 15 34.88 -25.45 12.34
CA PHE A 15 35.08 -24.54 13.47
C PHE A 15 36.35 -23.68 13.35
N LEU A 16 37.44 -24.20 12.78
CA LEU A 16 38.67 -23.45 12.55
C LEU A 16 38.53 -22.41 11.42
N THR A 17 37.68 -22.69 10.43
CA THR A 17 37.44 -21.76 9.31
C THR A 17 36.49 -20.62 9.66
N TYR A 18 35.72 -20.70 10.75
CA TYR A 18 34.87 -19.60 11.18
C TYR A 18 35.71 -18.45 11.75
N GLU A 19 35.78 -17.35 11.01
CA GLU A 19 36.29 -16.09 11.53
C GLU A 19 35.31 -15.55 12.58
N TYR A 20 35.71 -15.61 13.85
CA TYR A 20 34.93 -15.01 14.92
C TYR A 20 35.15 -13.50 14.96
N TYR A 21 34.04 -12.77 15.05
CA TYR A 21 34.03 -11.35 15.37
C TYR A 21 34.02 -11.14 16.88
N TYR A 22 34.63 -10.05 17.32
CA TYR A 22 34.55 -9.66 18.73
C TYR A 22 33.10 -9.40 19.13
N LEU A 23 32.67 -10.07 20.20
CA LEU A 23 31.37 -9.86 20.83
C LEU A 23 31.55 -8.92 22.03
N ALA A 24 31.02 -7.71 21.92
CA ALA A 24 31.00 -6.70 22.97
C ALA A 24 29.76 -6.84 23.85
N ILE A 25 29.98 -7.18 25.11
CA ILE A 25 28.94 -7.41 26.13
C ILE A 25 28.82 -6.17 27.01
N PRO A 26 27.66 -5.52 27.09
CA PRO A 26 27.51 -4.32 27.88
C PRO A 26 27.58 -4.64 29.37
N ALA A 27 28.36 -3.84 30.10
CA ALA A 27 28.41 -3.85 31.56
C ALA A 27 28.47 -2.42 32.10
N ARG A 28 27.81 -2.19 33.23
CA ARG A 28 27.97 -0.96 34.01
C ARG A 28 28.98 -1.22 35.11
N LEU A 29 29.98 -0.37 35.26
CA LEU A 29 30.98 -0.47 36.32
C LEU A 29 30.68 0.58 37.39
N SER A 30 30.59 0.15 38.65
CA SER A 30 30.52 1.00 39.83
C SER A 30 31.77 0.77 40.68
N ILE A 31 32.51 1.82 40.98
CA ILE A 31 33.67 1.82 41.88
C ILE A 31 33.20 2.39 43.22
N ARG A 32 33.33 1.59 44.28
CA ARG A 32 32.98 1.99 45.66
C ARG A 32 34.09 2.87 46.28
N PRO A 33 33.83 3.59 47.38
CA PRO A 33 34.84 4.43 48.04
C PRO A 33 36.14 3.71 48.40
N HIS A 34 36.06 2.42 48.74
CA HIS A 34 37.24 1.59 49.06
C HIS A 34 37.97 1.04 47.82
N GLY A 35 37.55 1.42 46.60
CA GLY A 35 38.14 0.96 45.34
C GLY A 35 37.51 -0.30 44.76
N ASP A 36 36.56 -0.95 45.47
CA ASP A 36 35.93 -2.18 44.99
C ASP A 36 35.14 -1.97 43.69
N GLU A 37 35.39 -2.82 42.70
CA GLU A 37 34.68 -2.84 41.43
C GLU A 37 33.42 -3.73 41.51
N VAL A 38 32.25 -3.15 41.30
CA VAL A 38 30.99 -3.87 41.13
C VAL A 38 30.50 -3.68 39.70
N PHE A 39 30.31 -4.78 38.98
CA PHE A 39 29.76 -4.76 37.64
C PHE A 39 28.28 -5.12 37.65
N GLN A 40 27.50 -4.47 36.80
CA GLN A 40 26.13 -4.86 36.50
C GLN A 40 26.01 -5.24 35.03
N SER A 41 25.61 -6.48 34.75
CA SER A 41 25.37 -6.96 33.38
C SER A 41 24.16 -7.89 33.35
N PHE A 42 23.31 -7.72 32.32
CA PHE A 42 22.08 -8.51 32.14
C PHE A 42 21.15 -8.56 33.38
N GLY A 43 21.12 -7.50 34.19
CA GLY A 43 20.33 -7.44 35.42
C GLY A 43 20.95 -8.13 36.63
N PHE A 44 22.13 -8.74 36.50
CA PHE A 44 22.86 -9.36 37.59
C PHE A 44 24.00 -8.44 38.08
N LEU A 45 24.26 -8.48 39.38
CA LEU A 45 25.41 -7.84 40.00
C LEU A 45 26.55 -8.85 40.10
N HIS A 46 27.75 -8.38 39.81
CA HIS A 46 28.99 -9.13 39.87
C HIS A 46 29.97 -8.35 40.75
N TYR A 47 30.37 -8.93 41.87
CA TYR A 47 31.20 -8.26 42.88
C TYR A 47 32.70 -8.34 42.59
N SER A 48 33.08 -8.95 41.47
CA SER A 48 34.45 -8.93 40.98
C SER A 48 34.48 -9.07 39.46
N ARG A 49 35.59 -8.66 38.86
CA ARG A 49 35.84 -8.86 37.43
C ARG A 49 35.85 -10.34 37.05
N GLU A 50 36.38 -11.21 37.91
CA GLU A 50 36.42 -12.65 37.65
C GLU A 50 35.06 -13.31 37.74
N ASP A 51 34.18 -12.85 38.64
CA ASP A 51 32.79 -13.28 38.67
C ASP A 51 32.05 -12.89 37.39
N LEU A 52 32.22 -11.64 36.92
CA LEU A 52 31.67 -11.20 35.64
C LEU A 52 32.22 -12.04 34.47
N LYS A 53 33.54 -12.28 34.41
CA LYS A 53 34.16 -13.10 33.35
C LYS A 53 33.59 -14.52 33.35
N ARG A 54 33.44 -15.16 34.52
CA ARG A 54 32.87 -16.50 34.66
C ARG A 54 31.41 -16.55 34.19
N SER A 55 30.60 -15.57 34.62
CA SER A 55 29.21 -15.40 34.20
C SER A 55 29.09 -15.25 32.67
N VAL A 56 29.93 -14.40 32.07
CA VAL A 56 30.00 -14.19 30.62
C VAL A 56 30.38 -15.47 29.88
N LYS A 57 31.44 -16.19 30.30
CA LYS A 57 31.85 -17.46 29.67
C LYS A 57 30.73 -18.50 29.72
N LYS A 58 30.05 -18.62 30.86
CA LYS A 58 28.93 -19.54 31.04
C LYS A 58 27.74 -19.19 30.13
N ARG A 59 27.46 -17.90 29.93
CA ARG A 59 26.33 -17.44 29.11
C ARG A 59 26.61 -17.51 27.60
N PHE A 60 27.86 -17.43 27.17
CA PHE A 60 28.27 -17.50 25.76
C PHE A 60 29.27 -18.64 25.51
N PRO A 61 28.90 -19.91 25.77
CA PRO A 61 29.84 -21.03 25.74
C PRO A 61 30.37 -21.33 24.33
N PHE A 62 29.64 -20.94 23.29
CA PHE A 62 29.98 -21.20 21.89
C PHE A 62 30.97 -20.19 21.29
N ILE A 63 31.33 -19.13 22.03
CA ILE A 63 32.23 -18.07 21.54
C ILE A 63 33.56 -18.18 22.31
N PRO A 64 34.70 -18.39 21.63
CA PRO A 64 35.97 -18.50 22.30
C PRO A 64 36.29 -17.24 23.13
N SER A 65 36.82 -17.43 24.33
CA SER A 65 37.04 -16.33 25.30
C SER A 65 37.92 -15.19 24.76
N LYS A 66 38.79 -15.46 23.77
CA LYS A 66 39.62 -14.43 23.12
C LYS A 66 38.81 -13.42 22.28
N TYR A 67 37.59 -13.76 21.86
CA TYR A 67 36.70 -12.87 21.11
C TYR A 67 35.63 -12.22 21.98
N LEU A 68 35.58 -12.52 23.28
CA LEU A 68 34.65 -11.91 24.22
C LEU A 68 35.25 -10.62 24.80
N LEU A 69 34.52 -9.51 24.65
CA LEU A 69 34.86 -8.21 25.20
C LEU A 69 33.76 -7.75 26.14
N ILE A 70 34.13 -7.21 27.30
CA ILE A 70 33.20 -6.49 28.17
C ILE A 70 33.28 -5.01 27.78
N HIS A 71 32.19 -4.45 27.27
CA HIS A 71 32.05 -3.02 26.95
C HIS A 71 31.51 -2.29 28.18
N VAL A 72 32.34 -1.44 28.79
CA VAL A 72 31.92 -0.66 29.96
C VAL A 72 31.11 0.55 29.48
N THR A 73 29.79 0.44 29.52
CA THR A 73 28.84 1.43 28.98
C THR A 73 28.63 2.63 29.90
N SER A 74 28.93 2.47 31.19
CA SER A 74 28.83 3.54 32.18
C SER A 74 29.79 3.25 33.32
N LEU A 75 30.45 4.30 33.81
CA LEU A 75 31.34 4.25 34.97
C LEU A 75 30.75 5.14 36.08
N ARG A 76 30.50 4.56 37.24
CA ARG A 76 30.05 5.29 38.43
C ARG A 76 31.15 5.25 39.49
N CYS A 77 31.60 6.40 39.97
CA CYS A 77 32.58 6.52 41.04
C CYS A 77 31.98 7.40 42.15
N GLY A 78 31.48 6.78 43.21
CA GLY A 78 30.68 7.49 44.24
C GLY A 78 29.42 8.15 43.66
N ILE A 79 29.32 9.47 43.82
CA ILE A 79 28.21 10.31 43.32
C ILE A 79 28.38 10.62 41.82
N MET A 80 29.61 10.59 41.29
CA MET A 80 29.87 10.91 39.89
C MET A 80 29.50 9.75 38.96
N CYS A 81 28.70 10.04 37.94
CA CYS A 81 28.33 9.09 36.89
C CYS A 81 28.85 9.59 35.54
N ASN A 82 29.87 8.94 35.01
CA ASN A 82 30.35 9.19 33.66
C ASN A 82 29.63 8.22 32.70
N VAL A 83 28.52 8.69 32.15
CA VAL A 83 27.79 8.00 31.08
C VAL A 83 28.36 8.45 29.75
N SER A 84 29.33 7.73 29.24
CA SER A 84 29.78 7.95 27.87
C SER A 84 29.39 6.74 27.02
N ALA A 85 28.28 6.91 26.31
CA ALA A 85 27.83 5.97 25.29
C ALA A 85 28.87 5.81 24.14
N SER A 86 29.83 6.74 24.04
CA SER A 86 30.91 6.76 23.05
C SER A 86 32.24 6.20 23.57
N ASN A 87 32.35 5.85 24.86
CA ASN A 87 33.61 5.32 25.40
C ASN A 87 33.97 3.99 24.72
N LYS A 88 35.11 3.98 24.04
CA LYS A 88 35.72 2.82 23.36
C LYS A 88 36.48 1.92 24.33
N ASN A 89 36.05 1.88 25.60
CA ASN A 89 36.74 1.18 26.67
C ASN A 89 36.20 -0.25 26.78
N PHE A 90 37.05 -1.22 26.45
CA PHE A 90 36.71 -2.64 26.55
C PHE A 90 37.66 -3.38 27.48
N ILE A 91 37.17 -4.45 28.12
CA ILE A 91 37.99 -5.38 28.90
C ILE A 91 38.03 -6.71 28.15
N ARG A 92 39.22 -7.25 27.87
CA ARG A 92 39.38 -8.57 27.24
C ARG A 92 39.15 -9.68 28.27
N LEU A 93 38.37 -10.70 27.90
CA LEU A 93 38.10 -11.83 28.80
C LEU A 93 39.32 -12.71 29.05
N ASN A 94 40.25 -12.80 28.09
CA ASN A 94 41.42 -13.67 28.11
C ASN A 94 42.73 -12.94 28.49
N SER A 95 42.66 -11.70 28.99
CA SER A 95 43.87 -10.99 29.42
C SER A 95 44.22 -11.40 30.85
N ASN A 96 45.41 -11.99 31.03
CA ASN A 96 46.06 -12.17 32.34
C ASN A 96 46.59 -10.84 32.89
N VAL A 97 46.67 -9.80 32.05
CA VAL A 97 47.07 -8.46 32.48
C VAL A 97 45.92 -7.87 33.30
N ASN A 98 46.15 -7.70 34.60
CA ASN A 98 45.13 -7.33 35.58
C ASN A 98 44.59 -5.90 35.43
N TYR A 99 45.25 -5.02 34.67
CA TYR A 99 44.91 -3.59 34.69
C TYR A 99 45.03 -2.98 33.30
N GLY A 100 43.89 -2.77 32.63
CA GLY A 100 43.85 -1.97 31.40
C GLY A 100 42.55 -2.11 30.61
N PHE A 101 41.87 -0.99 30.38
CA PHE A 101 40.92 -0.90 29.28
C PHE A 101 41.71 -0.97 27.97
N ILE A 102 41.26 -1.79 27.03
CA ILE A 102 41.73 -1.71 25.65
C ILE A 102 40.88 -0.68 24.90
N THR A 103 41.55 0.14 24.10
CA THR A 103 40.89 1.03 23.14
C THR A 103 40.97 0.38 21.76
N LEU A 104 39.82 0.05 21.18
CA LEU A 104 39.77 -0.46 19.82
C LEU A 104 39.80 0.70 18.82
N LYS A 105 40.74 0.66 17.87
CA LYS A 105 40.88 1.70 16.82
C LYS A 105 39.61 1.81 15.97
N ASN A 106 39.04 0.66 15.58
CA ASN A 106 37.80 0.57 14.82
C ASN A 106 36.77 -0.24 15.60
N THR A 107 35.65 0.39 15.98
CA THR A 107 34.53 -0.27 16.68
C THR A 107 33.45 -0.75 15.75
N ASP A 108 33.59 -0.51 14.45
CA ASP A 108 32.54 -0.77 13.48
C ASP A 108 32.46 -2.25 13.10
N ASP A 109 33.53 -3.02 13.38
CA ASP A 109 33.62 -4.45 13.14
C ASP A 109 33.26 -5.28 14.39
N LEU A 110 32.44 -4.72 15.28
CA LEU A 110 32.04 -5.34 16.55
C LEU A 110 30.58 -5.74 16.53
N ILE A 111 30.30 -6.95 17.01
CA ILE A 111 28.94 -7.38 17.35
C ILE A 111 28.67 -6.95 18.78
N ARG A 112 27.60 -6.19 19.00
CA ARG A 112 27.21 -5.74 20.35
C ARG A 112 26.05 -6.57 20.86
N VAL A 113 26.11 -6.97 22.11
CA VAL A 113 24.95 -7.58 22.78
C VAL A 113 23.98 -6.48 23.20
N VAL A 114 22.70 -6.67 22.88
CA VAL A 114 21.61 -5.80 23.34
C VAL A 114 20.49 -6.65 23.93
N THR A 115 19.74 -6.09 24.90
CA THR A 115 18.60 -6.78 25.50
C THR A 115 17.31 -6.10 25.06
N ILE A 116 16.43 -6.82 24.37
CA ILE A 116 15.12 -6.32 23.92
C ILE A 116 14.04 -7.24 24.48
N LYS A 117 13.12 -6.71 25.29
CA LYS A 117 12.05 -7.49 25.95
C LYS A 117 12.61 -8.72 26.68
N ASN A 118 13.67 -8.53 27.47
CA ASN A 118 14.40 -9.57 28.22
C ASN A 118 15.05 -10.68 27.35
N LYS A 119 15.09 -10.53 26.02
CA LYS A 119 15.81 -11.44 25.13
C LYS A 119 17.15 -10.84 24.73
N ILE A 120 18.19 -11.68 24.75
CA ILE A 120 19.51 -11.33 24.23
C ILE A 120 19.43 -11.31 22.71
N MET A 121 19.82 -10.19 22.13
CA MET A 121 19.92 -9.97 20.69
C MET A 121 21.32 -9.46 20.36
N TYR A 122 21.69 -9.58 19.09
CA TYR A 122 23.01 -9.25 18.59
C TYR A 122 22.90 -8.10 17.60
N LYS A 123 23.57 -6.99 17.86
CA LYS A 123 23.54 -5.79 17.03
C LYS A 123 24.82 -5.72 16.19
N SER A 124 24.67 -5.63 14.87
CA SER A 124 25.75 -5.43 13.89
C SER A 124 25.32 -4.42 12.84
N ASN A 125 26.18 -3.48 12.49
CA ASN A 125 25.90 -2.39 11.53
C ASN A 125 24.51 -1.77 11.72
N ASP A 126 24.19 -1.45 12.98
CA ASP A 126 22.89 -0.98 13.44
C ASP A 126 21.66 -1.91 13.26
N CYS A 127 21.83 -3.07 12.62
CA CYS A 127 20.82 -4.12 12.50
C CYS A 127 20.80 -5.01 13.75
N VAL A 128 19.63 -5.56 14.09
CA VAL A 128 19.44 -6.44 15.26
C VAL A 128 19.07 -7.85 14.82
N PHE A 129 19.78 -8.84 15.35
CA PHE A 129 19.70 -10.25 15.01
C PHE A 129 19.38 -11.10 16.25
N ASP A 130 18.67 -12.20 16.03
CA ASP A 130 18.32 -13.18 17.07
C ASP A 130 19.48 -14.13 17.44
N SER A 131 20.57 -14.10 16.67
CA SER A 131 21.70 -15.01 16.81
C SER A 131 23.01 -14.32 16.43
N TYR A 132 24.09 -14.75 17.09
CA TYR A 132 25.45 -14.27 16.81
C TYR A 132 25.86 -14.58 15.37
N GLN A 133 25.51 -15.76 14.85
CA GLN A 133 25.83 -16.19 13.50
C GLN A 133 25.28 -15.20 12.44
N LYS A 134 24.00 -14.83 12.51
CA LYS A 134 23.42 -13.86 11.56
C LYS A 134 24.07 -12.48 11.67
N ALA A 135 24.45 -12.06 12.87
CA ALA A 135 25.19 -10.81 13.06
C ALA A 135 26.62 -10.89 12.47
N SER A 136 27.27 -12.05 12.56
CA SER A 136 28.57 -12.33 11.94
C SER A 136 28.48 -12.30 10.42
N GLU A 137 27.50 -13.02 9.84
CA GLU A 137 27.25 -13.03 8.40
C GLU A 137 27.00 -11.60 7.87
N ASN A 138 26.28 -10.77 8.63
CA ASN A 138 26.09 -9.36 8.29
C ASN A 138 27.43 -8.58 8.27
N LEU A 139 28.32 -8.78 9.25
CA LEU A 139 29.64 -8.13 9.26
C LEU A 139 30.54 -8.63 8.11
N ASP A 140 30.50 -9.92 7.79
CA ASP A 140 31.22 -10.48 6.64
C ASP A 140 30.82 -9.76 5.36
N GLU A 141 29.53 -9.55 5.16
CA GLU A 141 29.00 -8.84 4.01
C GLU A 141 29.36 -7.36 4.02
N VAL A 142 29.30 -6.71 5.18
CA VAL A 142 29.73 -5.32 5.33
C VAL A 142 31.20 -5.18 4.93
N LYS A 143 32.09 -6.01 5.49
CA LYS A 143 33.52 -6.00 5.16
C LYS A 143 33.79 -6.34 3.69
N LYS A 144 33.04 -7.29 3.13
CA LYS A 144 33.18 -7.72 1.74
C LYS A 144 32.75 -6.62 0.77
N TYR A 145 31.56 -6.05 0.97
CA TYR A 145 30.94 -5.15 0.02
C TYR A 145 31.32 -3.68 0.21
N ASP A 146 31.71 -3.24 1.42
CA ASP A 146 32.12 -1.85 1.65
C ASP A 146 33.46 -1.49 1.00
N LYS A 147 34.28 -2.50 0.68
CA LYS A 147 35.50 -2.34 -0.13
C LYS A 147 35.20 -1.93 -1.58
N LEU A 148 34.00 -2.24 -2.09
CA LEU A 148 33.59 -1.90 -3.44
C LEU A 148 33.15 -0.43 -3.46
N LYS A 149 34.03 0.46 -3.91
CA LYS A 149 33.77 1.91 -4.04
C LYS A 149 33.62 2.39 -5.50
N SER A 150 33.49 1.46 -6.44
CA SER A 150 33.44 1.73 -7.88
C SER A 150 32.05 1.99 -8.43
N GLN A 151 31.03 2.19 -7.57
CA GLN A 151 29.64 2.44 -7.98
C GLN A 151 29.53 3.64 -8.92
N TYR A 152 30.37 4.65 -8.73
CA TYR A 152 30.38 5.86 -9.56
C TYR A 152 30.65 5.60 -11.04
N LYS A 153 31.29 4.47 -11.38
CA LYS A 153 31.55 4.04 -12.77
C LYS A 153 30.31 3.46 -13.45
N LEU A 154 29.28 3.11 -12.68
CA LEU A 154 28.05 2.46 -13.15
C LEU A 154 26.85 3.42 -13.19
N ILE A 155 27.06 4.68 -12.82
CA ILE A 155 26.07 5.76 -12.93
C ILE A 155 25.90 6.09 -14.42
N GLY A 156 24.70 6.52 -14.80
CA GLY A 156 24.41 6.90 -16.17
C GLY A 156 25.19 8.11 -16.70
N LYS A 157 24.89 8.45 -17.96
CA LYS A 157 25.64 9.44 -18.73
C LYS A 157 25.13 10.87 -18.51
N ASP A 158 23.92 11.04 -17.99
CA ASP A 158 23.32 12.34 -17.73
C ASP A 158 24.10 13.10 -16.66
N GLU A 159 24.40 14.37 -16.94
CA GLU A 159 25.23 15.21 -16.06
C GLU A 159 24.53 15.50 -14.73
N TYR A 160 23.26 15.94 -14.80
CA TYR A 160 22.44 16.21 -13.62
C TYR A 160 22.23 14.95 -12.77
N GLY A 161 21.99 13.81 -13.44
CA GLY A 161 21.92 12.48 -12.86
C GLY A 161 23.15 12.15 -12.00
N ARG A 162 24.35 12.34 -12.57
CA ARG A 162 25.63 12.09 -11.90
C ARG A 162 25.90 13.04 -10.74
N GLU A 163 25.66 14.32 -10.92
CA GLU A 163 25.87 15.32 -9.87
C GLU A 163 24.96 15.07 -8.67
N THR A 164 23.68 14.83 -8.95
CA THR A 164 22.69 14.49 -7.92
C THR A 164 23.12 13.25 -7.14
N TRP A 165 23.50 12.18 -7.83
CA TRP A 165 23.95 10.95 -7.17
C TRP A 165 25.20 11.18 -6.32
N ARG A 166 26.21 11.88 -6.85
CA ARG A 166 27.46 12.17 -6.12
C ARG A 166 27.21 13.02 -4.88
N SER A 167 26.30 13.98 -4.98
CA SER A 167 25.89 14.85 -3.87
C SER A 167 25.17 14.05 -2.78
N VAL A 168 24.23 13.19 -3.16
CA VAL A 168 23.37 12.46 -2.21
C VAL A 168 24.10 11.28 -1.58
N TRP A 169 24.90 10.53 -2.34
CA TRP A 169 25.58 9.30 -1.88
C TRP A 169 27.02 9.53 -1.44
N LYS A 170 27.45 10.78 -1.25
CA LYS A 170 28.81 11.13 -0.86
C LYS A 170 29.24 10.31 0.37
N ASN A 171 30.28 9.49 0.20
CA ASN A 171 30.83 8.61 1.25
C ASN A 171 29.84 7.57 1.84
N CYS A 172 28.68 7.34 1.22
CA CYS A 172 27.69 6.36 1.67
C CYS A 172 27.69 5.12 0.77
N PHE A 173 28.57 4.16 1.10
CA PHE A 173 28.67 2.87 0.42
C PHE A 173 27.87 1.78 1.16
N TYR A 174 28.14 0.50 0.88
CA TYR A 174 27.35 -0.62 1.40
C TYR A 174 27.21 -0.59 2.93
N LYS A 175 28.27 -0.33 3.68
CA LYS A 175 28.19 -0.24 5.14
C LYS A 175 27.21 0.83 5.60
N CYS A 176 27.24 1.99 4.95
CA CYS A 176 26.35 3.11 5.26
C CYS A 176 24.89 2.77 4.94
N PHE A 177 24.59 2.39 3.69
CA PHE A 177 23.20 2.25 3.26
C PHE A 177 22.53 0.96 3.76
N SER A 178 23.28 -0.06 4.18
CA SER A 178 22.74 -1.31 4.74
C SER A 178 22.34 -1.20 6.21
N LYS A 179 22.62 -0.09 6.89
CA LYS A 179 22.22 0.15 8.28
C LYS A 179 20.73 0.00 8.49
N ASN A 180 20.35 -0.45 9.69
CA ASN A 180 18.96 -0.59 10.11
C ASN A 180 18.10 -1.37 9.09
N ASN A 181 18.62 -2.47 8.53
CA ASN A 181 17.97 -3.26 7.49
C ASN A 181 17.62 -2.42 6.24
N PHE A 182 18.59 -1.66 5.73
CA PHE A 182 18.44 -0.79 4.56
C PHE A 182 17.50 0.41 4.75
N TYR A 183 17.22 0.82 5.98
CA TYR A 183 16.43 2.04 6.22
C TYR A 183 17.13 3.29 5.70
N GLU A 184 18.46 3.36 5.84
CA GLU A 184 19.25 4.47 5.30
C GLU A 184 19.11 4.56 3.78
N LEU A 185 19.20 3.42 3.07
CA LEU A 185 18.97 3.33 1.62
C LEU A 185 17.60 3.91 1.20
N ILE A 186 16.54 3.65 1.98
CA ILE A 186 15.19 4.19 1.73
C ILE A 186 15.16 5.71 1.86
N LEU A 187 15.71 6.25 2.94
CA LEU A 187 15.72 7.70 3.18
C LEU A 187 16.53 8.42 2.09
N THR A 188 17.70 7.89 1.75
CA THR A 188 18.56 8.47 0.73
C THR A 188 17.94 8.38 -0.67
N PHE A 189 17.24 7.29 -1.00
CA PHE A 189 16.45 7.21 -2.24
C PHE A 189 15.36 8.27 -2.31
N LEU A 190 14.65 8.56 -1.20
CA LEU A 190 13.64 9.62 -1.20
C LEU A 190 14.25 10.99 -1.51
N VAL A 191 15.43 11.28 -0.95
CA VAL A 191 16.17 12.53 -1.21
C VAL A 191 16.59 12.61 -2.68
N GLU A 192 17.21 11.55 -3.22
CA GLU A 192 17.62 11.49 -4.63
C GLU A 192 16.42 11.63 -5.58
N LEU A 193 15.32 10.93 -5.31
CA LEU A 193 14.09 10.99 -6.11
C LEU A 193 13.52 12.41 -6.13
N ASN A 194 13.45 13.07 -4.98
CA ASN A 194 12.93 14.42 -4.90
C ASN A 194 13.83 15.44 -5.59
N LYS A 195 15.16 15.27 -5.60
CA LYS A 195 16.05 16.08 -6.43
C LYS A 195 15.75 15.91 -7.93
N TYR A 196 15.59 14.67 -8.39
CA TYR A 196 15.19 14.41 -9.78
C TYR A 196 13.85 15.03 -10.13
N ARG A 197 12.85 14.93 -9.26
CA ARG A 197 11.53 15.56 -9.48
C ARG A 197 11.60 17.08 -9.56
N LEU A 198 12.37 17.71 -8.67
CA LEU A 198 12.58 19.16 -8.70
C LEU A 198 13.21 19.63 -10.02
N SER A 199 14.09 18.83 -10.63
CA SER A 199 14.67 19.14 -11.95
C SER A 199 13.64 19.22 -13.08
N PHE A 200 12.48 18.58 -12.89
CA PHE A 200 11.35 18.61 -13.81
C PHE A 200 10.26 19.60 -13.38
N LEU A 201 10.53 20.46 -12.39
CA LEU A 201 9.56 21.36 -11.76
C LEU A 201 8.40 20.62 -11.07
N GLU A 202 8.65 19.38 -10.64
CA GLU A 202 7.64 18.54 -10.02
C GLU A 202 7.67 18.62 -8.49
N ASN A 203 6.48 18.52 -7.89
CA ASN A 203 6.35 18.51 -6.44
C ASN A 203 7.08 17.30 -5.82
N PRO A 204 7.77 17.48 -4.68
CA PRO A 204 8.42 16.37 -3.99
C PRO A 204 7.39 15.37 -3.46
N VAL A 205 7.71 14.08 -3.52
CA VAL A 205 6.91 13.00 -2.92
C VAL A 205 7.21 12.85 -1.43
N LYS A 206 6.22 12.35 -0.68
CA LYS A 206 6.34 12.01 0.73
C LYS A 206 6.34 10.49 0.94
N LEU A 207 7.07 10.03 1.95
CA LEU A 207 7.04 8.62 2.35
C LEU A 207 5.66 8.27 2.94
N SER A 208 5.08 7.14 2.51
CA SER A 208 3.86 6.58 3.10
C SER A 208 4.18 5.25 3.79
N ALA A 209 3.89 5.16 5.09
CA ALA A 209 4.07 3.93 5.86
C ALA A 209 3.24 2.77 5.30
N THR A 210 2.01 3.02 4.86
CA THR A 210 1.12 2.01 4.28
C THR A 210 1.69 1.44 2.98
N LEU A 211 2.14 2.31 2.07
CA LEU A 211 2.79 1.88 0.82
C LEU A 211 4.10 1.15 1.10
N GLN A 212 4.90 1.65 2.05
CA GLN A 212 6.16 1.03 2.44
C GLN A 212 5.95 -0.38 2.99
N TYR A 213 4.93 -0.59 3.82
CA TYR A 213 4.57 -1.90 4.32
C TYR A 213 4.12 -2.85 3.18
N SER A 214 3.32 -2.35 2.23
CA SER A 214 2.94 -3.11 1.03
C SER A 214 4.17 -3.52 0.21
N ALA A 215 5.00 -2.55 -0.16
CA ALA A 215 6.23 -2.77 -0.93
C ALA A 215 7.17 -3.76 -0.24
N PHE A 216 7.33 -3.66 1.08
CA PHE A 216 8.15 -4.56 1.88
C PHE A 216 7.62 -6.00 1.85
N ASN A 217 6.31 -6.20 1.97
CA ASN A 217 5.71 -7.53 1.88
C ASN A 217 5.92 -8.16 0.50
N VAL A 218 5.78 -7.37 -0.57
CA VAL A 218 6.06 -7.83 -1.94
C VAL A 218 7.54 -8.20 -2.08
N ALA A 219 8.46 -7.34 -1.66
CA ALA A 219 9.89 -7.62 -1.71
C ALA A 219 10.25 -8.90 -0.93
N LYS A 220 9.64 -9.10 0.24
CA LYS A 220 9.83 -10.28 1.08
C LYS A 220 9.26 -11.54 0.44
N GLN A 221 8.08 -11.46 -0.16
CA GLN A 221 7.46 -12.59 -0.86
C GLN A 221 8.34 -13.05 -2.03
N ILE A 222 8.85 -12.11 -2.84
CA ILE A 222 9.79 -12.38 -3.93
C ILE A 222 11.08 -13.05 -3.39
N ALA A 223 11.59 -12.59 -2.25
CA ALA A 223 12.77 -13.18 -1.63
C ALA A 223 12.54 -14.62 -1.13
N GLN A 224 11.30 -14.97 -0.76
CA GLN A 224 10.94 -16.29 -0.24
C GLN A 224 10.63 -17.31 -1.35
N GLU A 225 9.95 -16.87 -2.40
CA GLU A 225 9.40 -17.74 -3.46
C GLU A 225 10.44 -18.25 -4.47
N LYS A 226 11.72 -17.87 -4.31
CA LYS A 226 12.83 -18.15 -5.23
C LYS A 226 12.58 -17.57 -6.64
N PHE A 227 13.64 -17.44 -7.44
CA PHE A 227 13.62 -16.70 -8.72
C PHE A 227 12.57 -17.18 -9.75
N GLU A 228 12.10 -18.42 -9.64
CA GLU A 228 11.22 -19.07 -10.63
C GLU A 228 9.84 -18.40 -10.78
N LEU A 229 9.39 -17.62 -9.79
CA LEU A 229 8.10 -16.91 -9.84
C LEU A 229 8.21 -15.44 -10.28
N MET A 230 9.40 -14.98 -10.69
CA MET A 230 9.62 -13.60 -11.16
C MET A 230 8.70 -13.16 -12.30
N SER A 231 8.32 -14.07 -13.19
CA SER A 231 7.42 -13.76 -14.30
C SER A 231 6.02 -13.35 -13.81
N LYS A 232 5.56 -13.90 -12.69
CA LYS A 232 4.25 -13.58 -12.11
C LYS A 232 4.21 -12.20 -11.44
N PHE A 233 5.32 -11.77 -10.85
CA PHE A 233 5.40 -10.45 -10.20
C PHE A 233 5.56 -9.29 -11.17
N LYS A 234 6.00 -9.55 -12.41
CA LYS A 234 6.06 -8.52 -13.46
C LYS A 234 4.67 -8.03 -13.88
N SER A 235 3.60 -8.77 -13.59
CA SER A 235 2.23 -8.47 -14.05
C SER A 235 1.23 -8.17 -12.94
N SER A 236 1.64 -8.17 -11.66
CA SER A 236 0.67 -8.30 -10.55
C SER A 236 0.18 -7.00 -9.89
N SER A 237 0.72 -5.82 -10.22
CA SER A 237 0.12 -4.56 -9.77
C SER A 237 0.56 -3.36 -10.64
N SER A 238 -0.40 -2.51 -11.02
CA SER A 238 -0.17 -1.39 -11.95
C SER A 238 0.64 -0.23 -11.34
N ASN A 239 1.02 -0.30 -10.06
CA ASN A 239 1.60 0.83 -9.34
C ASN A 239 2.92 0.47 -8.63
N GLU A 240 3.52 -0.68 -8.94
CA GLU A 240 4.76 -1.13 -8.32
C GLU A 240 5.91 -1.25 -9.34
N ILE A 241 7.10 -0.80 -8.94
CA ILE A 241 8.33 -0.97 -9.72
C ILE A 241 9.23 -1.92 -8.94
N VAL A 242 9.57 -3.05 -9.55
CA VAL A 242 10.44 -4.07 -8.95
C VAL A 242 11.79 -4.05 -9.67
N SER A 243 12.89 -4.02 -8.91
CA SER A 243 14.24 -4.24 -9.42
C SER A 243 15.02 -5.25 -8.57
N PHE A 244 15.96 -5.92 -9.24
CA PHE A 244 16.94 -6.81 -8.66
C PHE A 244 18.31 -6.24 -8.91
N ILE A 245 19.08 -6.02 -7.86
CA ILE A 245 20.41 -5.45 -7.97
C ILE A 245 21.38 -6.17 -7.03
N SER A 246 22.62 -6.33 -7.48
CA SER A 246 23.67 -6.87 -6.61
C SER A 246 23.87 -5.95 -5.40
N ALA A 247 23.94 -6.55 -4.21
CA ALA A 247 23.90 -5.85 -2.93
C ALA A 247 24.85 -4.63 -2.81
N PRO A 248 26.14 -4.69 -3.19
CA PRO A 248 27.05 -3.54 -3.14
C PRO A 248 26.67 -2.36 -4.04
N PHE A 249 25.79 -2.57 -5.02
CA PHE A 249 25.42 -1.58 -6.02
C PHE A 249 24.01 -1.02 -5.81
N ALA A 250 23.31 -1.37 -4.72
CA ALA A 250 21.92 -0.97 -4.55
C ALA A 250 21.69 0.55 -4.62
N ASN A 251 22.63 1.35 -4.14
CA ASN A 251 22.56 2.81 -4.18
C ASN A 251 22.57 3.43 -5.59
N ILE A 252 22.86 2.70 -6.67
CA ILE A 252 22.76 3.23 -8.05
C ILE A 252 21.39 2.98 -8.70
N GLN A 253 20.50 2.23 -8.03
CA GLN A 253 19.28 1.75 -8.67
C GLN A 253 18.35 2.89 -9.10
N LEU A 254 18.25 3.95 -8.30
CA LEU A 254 17.36 5.07 -8.59
C LEU A 254 17.90 5.93 -9.74
N ASN A 255 19.20 6.20 -9.78
CA ASN A 255 19.85 6.80 -10.95
C ASN A 255 19.63 5.99 -12.24
N LYS A 256 19.71 4.66 -12.20
CA LYS A 256 19.39 3.82 -13.38
C LYS A 256 17.97 4.04 -13.88
N TRP A 257 17.01 4.12 -12.97
CA TRP A 257 15.62 4.40 -13.30
C TRP A 257 15.41 5.81 -13.84
N TYR A 258 16.13 6.80 -13.31
CA TYR A 258 16.13 8.16 -13.86
C TYR A 258 16.63 8.19 -15.31
N GLU A 259 17.72 7.50 -15.61
CA GLU A 259 18.26 7.38 -16.97
C GLU A 259 17.29 6.66 -17.92
N GLU A 260 16.70 5.54 -17.46
CA GLU A 260 15.64 4.86 -18.21
C GLU A 260 14.48 5.83 -18.51
N TYR A 261 14.05 6.63 -17.53
CA TYR A 261 13.00 7.64 -17.71
C TYR A 261 13.37 8.71 -18.74
N LEU A 262 14.60 9.25 -18.69
CA LEU A 262 15.07 10.22 -19.69
C LEU A 262 15.07 9.65 -21.11
N LEU A 263 15.49 8.38 -21.27
CA LEU A 263 15.46 7.71 -22.57
C LEU A 263 14.03 7.56 -23.11
N PHE A 264 13.07 7.23 -22.24
CA PHE A 264 11.66 7.13 -22.62
C PHE A 264 11.08 8.48 -23.01
N ARG A 265 11.39 9.55 -22.28
CA ARG A 265 10.93 10.91 -22.61
C ARG A 265 11.38 11.36 -24.00
N ARG A 266 12.54 10.90 -24.47
CA ARG A 266 13.06 11.17 -25.83
C ARG A 266 12.43 10.28 -26.91
N LYS A 267 11.88 9.12 -26.56
CA LYS A 267 11.33 8.11 -27.49
C LYS A 267 9.85 7.87 -27.17
N LEU A 268 8.98 8.77 -27.62
CA LEU A 268 7.54 8.80 -27.33
C LEU A 268 6.74 7.52 -27.72
N ASN A 269 7.29 6.61 -28.53
CA ASN A 269 6.51 5.53 -29.15
C ASN A 269 6.65 4.12 -28.51
N SER A 270 7.22 3.96 -27.31
CA SER A 270 7.35 2.63 -26.68
C SER A 270 6.42 2.42 -25.47
N ASN A 271 5.21 1.91 -25.71
CA ASN A 271 4.19 1.59 -24.69
C ASN A 271 4.46 0.23 -23.99
N LYS A 272 5.56 0.07 -23.25
CA LYS A 272 5.76 -1.12 -22.40
C LYS A 272 5.25 -0.85 -20.97
N GLU A 273 4.65 -1.84 -20.32
CA GLU A 273 4.09 -1.70 -18.95
C GLU A 273 5.12 -1.22 -17.92
N LYS A 274 6.36 -1.72 -17.97
CA LYS A 274 7.48 -1.24 -17.14
C LYS A 274 7.70 0.28 -17.28
N THR A 275 7.50 0.80 -18.49
CA THR A 275 7.63 2.23 -18.81
C THR A 275 6.57 3.05 -18.10
N ARG A 276 5.35 2.52 -17.93
CA ARG A 276 4.25 3.24 -17.28
C ARG A 276 4.51 3.48 -15.80
N ASN A 277 4.95 2.47 -15.06
CA ASN A 277 5.21 2.62 -13.61
C ASN A 277 6.39 3.55 -13.38
N LEU A 278 7.41 3.47 -14.25
CA LEU A 278 8.57 4.35 -14.21
C LEU A 278 8.20 5.82 -14.52
N ILE A 279 7.34 6.06 -15.51
CA ILE A 279 6.77 7.40 -15.76
C ILE A 279 5.98 7.87 -14.52
N GLY A 280 5.19 6.99 -13.91
CA GLY A 280 4.47 7.25 -12.67
C GLY A 280 5.39 7.76 -11.55
N LEU A 281 6.58 7.18 -11.38
CA LEU A 281 7.53 7.58 -10.34
C LEU A 281 7.93 9.07 -10.44
N PHE A 282 8.10 9.59 -11.65
CA PHE A 282 8.51 10.96 -11.93
C PHE A 282 7.34 11.90 -12.26
N SER A 283 6.11 11.40 -12.28
CA SER A 283 4.91 12.18 -12.62
C SER A 283 4.52 13.19 -11.54
N LEU A 284 4.01 14.35 -11.97
CA LEU A 284 3.40 15.38 -11.12
C LEU A 284 2.29 14.88 -10.19
N HIS A 285 1.61 13.80 -10.58
CA HIS A 285 0.48 13.22 -9.86
C HIS A 285 0.88 12.26 -8.74
N THR A 286 2.12 11.81 -8.71
CA THR A 286 2.60 10.96 -7.62
C THR A 286 2.90 11.84 -6.42
N THR A 287 2.14 11.64 -5.34
CA THR A 287 2.26 12.45 -4.11
C THR A 287 2.90 11.67 -2.97
N LYS A 288 2.77 10.34 -2.98
CA LYS A 288 3.36 9.47 -1.96
C LYS A 288 4.03 8.25 -2.58
N VAL A 289 5.09 7.78 -1.92
CA VAL A 289 5.85 6.60 -2.30
C VAL A 289 6.11 5.72 -1.08
N GLY A 290 6.20 4.40 -1.31
CA GLY A 290 6.68 3.43 -0.34
C GLY A 290 7.81 2.59 -0.92
N PHE A 291 8.79 2.24 -0.08
CA PHE A 291 9.97 1.49 -0.49
C PHE A 291 10.05 0.17 0.27
N GLY A 292 10.08 -0.94 -0.44
CA GLY A 292 10.29 -2.28 0.09
C GLY A 292 11.65 -2.79 -0.29
N ILE A 293 12.44 -3.23 0.69
CA ILE A 293 13.77 -3.80 0.44
C ILE A 293 13.85 -5.15 1.11
N SER A 294 14.23 -6.17 0.34
CA SER A 294 14.51 -7.51 0.85
C SER A 294 15.77 -8.06 0.22
N LYS A 295 16.46 -8.96 0.92
CA LYS A 295 17.74 -9.49 0.50
C LYS A 295 17.64 -10.99 0.24
N ILE A 296 18.24 -11.44 -0.86
CA ILE A 296 18.39 -12.84 -1.23
C ILE A 296 19.82 -13.12 -1.70
N GLY A 297 20.61 -13.77 -0.84
CA GLY A 297 22.03 -14.03 -1.10
C GLY A 297 22.79 -12.75 -1.43
N LYS A 298 23.41 -12.69 -2.62
CA LYS A 298 24.17 -11.52 -3.10
C LYS A 298 23.32 -10.41 -3.73
N TYR A 299 22.00 -10.57 -3.79
CA TYR A 299 21.09 -9.63 -4.44
C TYR A 299 20.16 -8.97 -3.43
N ILE A 300 19.74 -7.76 -3.78
CA ILE A 300 18.71 -6.98 -3.11
C ILE A 300 17.56 -6.81 -4.08
N ILE A 301 16.36 -7.10 -3.59
CA ILE A 301 15.08 -6.85 -4.23
C ILE A 301 14.57 -5.51 -3.72
N ILE A 302 14.33 -4.59 -4.64
CA ILE A 302 13.86 -3.24 -4.35
C ILE A 302 12.49 -3.07 -5.02
N VAL A 303 11.49 -2.71 -4.23
CA VAL A 303 10.11 -2.48 -4.68
C VAL A 303 9.72 -1.05 -4.35
N PHE A 304 9.25 -0.29 -5.33
CA PHE A 304 8.66 1.03 -5.12
C PHE A 304 7.17 0.93 -5.36
N SER A 305 6.34 1.22 -4.35
CA SER A 305 4.89 1.31 -4.50
C SER A 305 4.48 2.78 -4.54
N LEU A 306 3.68 3.14 -5.54
CA LEU A 306 3.28 4.52 -5.80
C LEU A 306 1.82 4.76 -5.43
N LEU A 307 1.54 5.87 -4.74
CA LEU A 307 0.21 6.44 -4.73
C LEU A 307 0.20 7.56 -5.76
N ILE A 308 -0.27 7.19 -6.94
CA ILE A 308 -0.57 8.14 -7.99
C ILE A 308 -1.94 8.70 -7.63
N SER A 309 -2.03 9.98 -7.31
CA SER A 309 -3.32 10.66 -7.04
C SER A 309 -4.23 10.68 -8.27
N PHE A 310 -3.71 10.21 -9.40
CA PHE A 310 -4.37 10.08 -10.68
C PHE A 310 -4.15 8.63 -11.15
N VAL A 311 -5.18 7.78 -11.05
CA VAL A 311 -5.10 6.47 -11.68
C VAL A 311 -5.20 6.72 -13.18
N LEU A 312 -4.06 6.88 -13.87
CA LEU A 312 -3.95 6.78 -15.33
C LEU A 312 -4.21 5.33 -15.79
N GLN A 313 -5.15 4.59 -15.19
CA GLN A 313 -5.83 3.56 -15.97
C GLN A 313 -6.42 4.30 -17.16
N THR A 314 -6.20 3.73 -18.33
CA THR A 314 -6.83 4.11 -19.58
C THR A 314 -8.33 3.86 -19.44
N TYR A 315 -8.98 4.60 -18.55
CA TYR A 315 -10.41 4.77 -18.55
C TYR A 315 -10.70 5.51 -19.85
N GLU A 316 -11.65 5.00 -20.62
CA GLU A 316 -12.27 5.83 -21.64
C GLU A 316 -12.81 7.05 -20.88
N TYR A 317 -12.28 8.24 -21.17
CA TYR A 317 -12.81 9.44 -20.55
C TYR A 317 -14.25 9.60 -21.04
N TYR A 318 -15.19 9.70 -20.09
CA TYR A 318 -16.60 9.96 -20.38
C TYR A 318 -16.83 11.46 -20.47
N TYR A 319 -17.77 11.90 -21.31
CA TYR A 319 -18.09 13.31 -21.37
C TYR A 319 -18.70 13.79 -20.03
N LEU A 320 -18.11 14.85 -19.47
CA LEU A 320 -18.61 15.54 -18.29
C LEU A 320 -19.57 16.65 -18.72
N ALA A 321 -20.86 16.43 -18.56
CA ALA A 321 -21.92 17.40 -18.79
C ALA A 321 -22.09 18.31 -17.57
N ILE A 322 -21.77 19.59 -17.76
CA ILE A 322 -21.91 20.64 -16.77
C ILE A 322 -23.17 21.44 -17.10
N PRO A 323 -24.18 21.48 -16.23
CA PRO A 323 -25.38 22.27 -16.46
C PRO A 323 -25.02 23.76 -16.49
N ALA A 324 -25.42 24.43 -17.56
CA ALA A 324 -25.28 25.86 -17.74
C ALA A 324 -26.60 26.47 -18.23
N ARG A 325 -26.85 27.73 -17.89
CA ARG A 325 -27.93 28.51 -18.51
C ARG A 325 -27.33 29.62 -19.36
N LEU A 326 -27.94 29.87 -20.52
CA LEU A 326 -27.54 30.93 -21.41
C LEU A 326 -28.63 32.01 -21.43
N LEU A 327 -28.26 33.23 -21.06
CA LEU A 327 -29.12 34.40 -21.16
C LEU A 327 -28.64 35.25 -22.33
N THR A 328 -29.49 35.41 -23.34
CA THR A 328 -29.23 36.28 -24.49
C THR A 328 -30.12 37.52 -24.37
N HIS A 329 -29.50 38.66 -24.10
CA HIS A 329 -30.19 39.94 -24.03
C HIS A 329 -30.64 40.42 -25.43
N LEU A 330 -31.57 41.37 -25.46
CA LEU A 330 -32.11 41.96 -26.69
C LEU A 330 -31.02 42.62 -27.57
N ASN A 331 -29.97 43.15 -26.96
CA ASN A 331 -28.81 43.71 -27.67
C ASN A 331 -27.81 42.65 -28.18
N GLY A 332 -28.16 41.36 -28.11
CA GLY A 332 -27.31 40.24 -28.54
C GLY A 332 -26.22 39.84 -27.53
N THR A 333 -26.04 40.55 -26.42
CA THR A 333 -25.06 40.17 -25.40
C THR A 333 -25.47 38.86 -24.71
N ARG A 334 -24.50 37.96 -24.53
CA ARG A 334 -24.70 36.64 -23.93
C ARG A 334 -24.05 36.58 -22.56
N HIS A 335 -24.82 36.24 -21.54
CA HIS A 335 -24.33 35.89 -20.21
C HIS A 335 -24.48 34.39 -19.99
N TYR A 336 -23.43 33.78 -19.46
CA TYR A 336 -23.43 32.37 -19.10
C TYR A 336 -23.56 32.23 -17.59
N PHE A 337 -24.45 31.37 -17.15
CA PHE A 337 -24.63 31.02 -15.74
C PHE A 337 -24.01 29.65 -15.54
N GLY A 338 -22.85 29.62 -14.89
CA GLY A 338 -22.17 28.39 -14.47
C GLY A 338 -22.46 28.07 -13.01
N LEU A 339 -21.82 27.02 -12.50
CA LEU A 339 -22.02 26.53 -11.13
C LEU A 339 -21.68 27.55 -10.04
N ASP A 340 -20.71 28.44 -10.31
CA ASP A 340 -20.15 29.38 -9.33
C ASP A 340 -20.52 30.85 -9.60
N GLY A 341 -21.37 31.14 -10.60
CA GLY A 341 -21.83 32.50 -10.87
C GLY A 341 -22.10 32.85 -12.33
N ILE A 342 -22.12 34.16 -12.60
CA ILE A 342 -22.43 34.75 -13.91
C ILE A 342 -21.13 35.15 -14.61
N TYR A 343 -20.98 34.73 -15.86
CA TYR A 343 -19.82 35.01 -16.70
C TYR A 343 -20.23 35.88 -17.88
N ARG A 344 -19.51 36.99 -18.06
CA ARG A 344 -19.76 37.99 -19.12
C ARG A 344 -19.34 37.51 -20.52
N SER A 345 -18.55 36.45 -20.61
CA SER A 345 -18.07 35.91 -21.88
C SER A 345 -17.85 34.40 -21.78
N GLY A 346 -17.89 33.73 -22.93
CA GLY A 346 -17.57 32.31 -23.04
C GLY A 346 -16.16 31.99 -22.53
N GLU A 347 -15.19 32.87 -22.80
CA GLU A 347 -13.80 32.71 -22.37
C GLU A 347 -13.60 32.82 -20.86
N SER A 348 -14.44 33.63 -20.19
CA SER A 348 -14.44 33.71 -18.74
C SER A 348 -15.01 32.43 -18.11
N LEU A 349 -16.09 31.90 -18.69
CA LEU A 349 -16.65 30.61 -18.29
C LEU A 349 -15.64 29.48 -18.52
N LYS A 350 -15.04 29.38 -19.72
CA LYS A 350 -14.04 28.35 -20.06
C LYS A 350 -12.88 28.33 -19.07
N ARG A 351 -12.26 29.47 -18.79
CA ARG A 351 -11.15 29.56 -17.80
C ARG A 351 -11.58 29.10 -16.41
N ASN A 352 -12.81 29.43 -16.01
CA ASN A 352 -13.33 28.98 -14.73
C ASN A 352 -13.56 27.46 -14.71
N LEU A 353 -14.16 26.89 -15.76
CA LEU A 353 -14.38 25.45 -15.89
C LEU A 353 -13.08 24.66 -15.89
N LEU A 354 -12.07 25.10 -16.66
CA LEU A 354 -10.75 24.44 -16.68
C LEU A 354 -10.04 24.51 -15.32
N ARG A 355 -10.28 25.57 -14.56
CA ARG A 355 -9.77 25.69 -13.18
C ARG A 355 -10.51 24.76 -12.23
N GLN A 356 -11.84 24.73 -12.32
CA GLN A 356 -12.72 23.94 -11.43
C GLN A 356 -12.60 22.44 -11.69
N PHE A 357 -12.49 22.05 -12.97
CA PHE A 357 -12.37 20.68 -13.43
C PHE A 357 -10.97 20.40 -13.99
N SER A 358 -9.93 20.87 -13.30
CA SER A 358 -8.51 20.71 -13.71
C SER A 358 -8.07 19.25 -13.86
N THR A 359 -8.86 18.30 -13.34
CA THR A 359 -8.67 16.85 -13.46
C THR A 359 -9.38 16.23 -14.67
N THR A 360 -10.19 16.99 -15.41
CA THR A 360 -10.90 16.49 -16.60
C THR A 360 -10.23 17.06 -17.84
N PRO A 361 -9.84 16.24 -18.85
CA PRO A 361 -9.23 16.80 -20.05
C PRO A 361 -10.25 17.71 -20.77
N PRO A 362 -9.81 18.86 -21.31
CA PRO A 362 -10.70 19.88 -21.89
C PRO A 362 -11.71 19.32 -22.90
N ASP A 363 -11.28 18.37 -23.73
CA ASP A 363 -12.08 17.79 -24.81
C ASP A 363 -13.27 16.94 -24.33
N PHE A 364 -13.28 16.59 -23.04
CA PHE A 364 -14.38 15.83 -22.42
C PHE A 364 -15.34 16.72 -21.64
N LEU A 365 -15.13 18.04 -21.60
CA LEU A 365 -16.05 18.98 -20.96
C LEU A 365 -17.16 19.39 -21.93
N LEU A 366 -18.40 19.05 -21.56
CA LEU A 366 -19.61 19.48 -22.24
C LEU A 366 -20.41 20.43 -21.36
N LEU A 367 -20.95 21.49 -21.92
CA LEU A 367 -21.95 22.32 -21.25
C LEU A 367 -23.34 21.89 -21.70
N GLN A 368 -24.14 21.39 -20.76
CA GLN A 368 -25.53 21.07 -20.97
C GLN A 368 -26.38 22.33 -20.82
N LEU A 369 -26.96 22.82 -21.91
CA LEU A 369 -27.80 24.01 -21.90
C LEU A 369 -29.18 23.67 -21.33
N LEU A 370 -29.42 24.02 -20.06
CA LEU A 370 -30.70 23.74 -19.39
C LEU A 370 -31.83 24.66 -19.85
N SER A 371 -31.50 25.91 -20.18
CA SER A 371 -32.44 26.89 -20.73
C SER A 371 -31.70 27.95 -21.53
N THR A 372 -32.36 28.42 -22.59
CA THR A 372 -31.97 29.63 -23.32
C THR A 372 -33.05 30.69 -23.11
N HIS A 373 -32.66 31.83 -22.56
CA HIS A 373 -33.55 32.98 -22.46
C HIS A 373 -33.25 33.95 -23.60
N HIS A 374 -34.29 34.32 -24.34
CA HIS A 374 -34.21 35.40 -25.32
C HIS A 374 -35.17 36.52 -24.86
N GLY A 375 -34.64 37.55 -24.20
CA GLY A 375 -35.47 38.52 -23.46
C GLY A 375 -36.20 37.86 -22.28
N PHE A 376 -37.49 38.18 -22.08
CA PHE A 376 -38.33 37.63 -21.01
C PHE A 376 -38.96 36.27 -21.33
N ILE A 377 -38.74 35.72 -22.53
CA ILE A 377 -39.35 34.45 -22.97
C ILE A 377 -38.45 33.29 -22.56
N LEU A 378 -39.00 32.38 -21.75
CA LEU A 378 -38.34 31.19 -21.25
C LEU A 378 -38.69 30.01 -22.17
N ASN A 379 -37.78 29.64 -23.07
CA ASN A 379 -37.99 28.51 -23.97
C ASN A 379 -37.37 27.25 -23.35
N ALA A 380 -38.11 26.59 -22.45
CA ALA A 380 -37.61 25.42 -21.69
C ALA A 380 -37.73 24.08 -22.45
N THR A 381 -38.45 24.01 -23.58
CA THR A 381 -39.05 22.75 -24.03
C THR A 381 -38.34 22.04 -25.19
N GLN A 382 -37.26 22.57 -25.76
CA GLN A 382 -36.65 21.99 -26.99
C GLN A 382 -35.14 21.66 -26.94
N HIS A 383 -34.46 21.79 -25.79
CA HIS A 383 -32.99 21.66 -25.73
C HIS A 383 -32.44 20.45 -24.98
N ASN A 384 -33.27 19.43 -24.73
CA ASN A 384 -32.90 18.30 -23.88
C ASN A 384 -31.62 17.56 -24.32
N ASN A 385 -31.18 17.63 -25.58
CA ASN A 385 -29.98 16.94 -26.09
C ASN A 385 -28.86 17.86 -26.61
N ARG A 386 -28.92 19.17 -26.34
CA ARG A 386 -27.97 20.13 -26.93
C ARG A 386 -26.81 20.39 -25.98
N PHE A 387 -25.58 20.08 -26.40
CA PHE A 387 -24.37 20.26 -25.60
C PHE A 387 -23.38 21.16 -26.32
N LEU A 388 -22.68 22.00 -25.58
CA LEU A 388 -21.57 22.80 -26.09
C LEU A 388 -20.24 22.19 -25.63
N LYS A 389 -19.44 21.66 -26.56
CA LYS A 389 -18.10 21.13 -26.30
C LYS A 389 -17.09 22.27 -26.21
N VAL A 390 -16.21 22.22 -25.21
CA VAL A 390 -15.09 23.16 -25.09
C VAL A 390 -14.01 22.79 -26.11
N ASN A 391 -13.78 23.61 -27.14
CA ASN A 391 -12.69 23.37 -28.08
C ASN A 391 -11.35 23.85 -27.48
N SER A 392 -10.34 22.96 -27.45
CA SER A 392 -9.01 23.25 -26.94
C SER A 392 -8.29 24.33 -27.76
N ASP A 393 -8.50 24.35 -29.07
CA ASP A 393 -7.60 24.99 -30.03
C ASP A 393 -7.95 26.44 -30.31
N ASN A 394 -9.24 26.78 -30.33
CA ASN A 394 -9.71 28.10 -30.80
C ASN A 394 -10.52 28.91 -29.78
N GLY A 395 -10.71 28.40 -28.55
CA GLY A 395 -11.50 29.10 -27.52
C GLY A 395 -13.01 28.98 -27.67
N ASN A 396 -13.51 28.55 -28.81
CA ASN A 396 -14.95 28.53 -29.09
C ASN A 396 -15.64 27.28 -28.53
N PHE A 397 -16.96 27.42 -28.34
CA PHE A 397 -17.84 26.29 -28.05
C PHE A 397 -18.35 25.69 -29.35
N GLU A 398 -18.27 24.37 -29.47
CA GLU A 398 -18.83 23.63 -30.60
C GLU A 398 -20.13 22.95 -30.18
N ASP A 399 -21.19 23.13 -30.97
CA ASP A 399 -22.48 22.50 -30.69
C ASP A 399 -22.42 21.03 -31.11
N ILE A 400 -22.67 20.13 -30.16
CA ILE A 400 -22.68 18.69 -30.40
C ILE A 400 -23.98 18.08 -29.94
N ASN A 401 -24.46 17.08 -30.69
CA ASN A 401 -25.59 16.26 -30.34
C ASN A 401 -25.07 14.93 -29.77
N VAL A 402 -25.36 14.64 -28.51
CA VAL A 402 -24.98 13.38 -27.87
C VAL A 402 -26.16 12.42 -27.93
N GLU A 403 -26.10 11.44 -28.84
CA GLU A 403 -27.19 10.47 -29.05
C GLU A 403 -27.33 9.50 -27.88
N ASN A 404 -26.22 9.12 -27.23
CA ASN A 404 -26.22 8.16 -26.13
C ASN A 404 -25.91 8.83 -24.78
N ARG A 405 -26.94 9.06 -23.97
CA ARG A 405 -26.80 9.66 -22.64
C ARG A 405 -26.20 8.72 -21.59
N ASP A 406 -26.17 7.41 -21.86
CA ASP A 406 -25.65 6.42 -20.91
C ASP A 406 -24.13 6.58 -20.67
N GLU A 407 -23.45 7.38 -21.51
CA GLU A 407 -22.02 7.68 -21.42
C GLU A 407 -21.74 9.09 -20.89
N LEU A 408 -22.77 9.80 -20.39
CA LEU A 408 -22.61 11.12 -19.80
C LEU A 408 -22.48 11.04 -18.28
N ILE A 409 -21.51 11.78 -17.75
CA ILE A 409 -21.43 12.08 -16.33
C ILE A 409 -21.96 13.50 -16.15
N ILE A 410 -22.99 13.68 -15.32
CA ILE A 410 -23.60 15.00 -15.11
C ILE A 410 -23.12 15.55 -13.77
N THR A 411 -22.70 16.80 -13.70
CA THR A 411 -22.44 17.43 -12.39
C THR A 411 -23.74 17.87 -11.72
N SER A 412 -23.89 17.59 -10.43
CA SER A 412 -25.00 18.05 -9.59
C SER A 412 -24.46 18.75 -8.34
N GLY A 413 -25.19 19.76 -7.85
CA GLY A 413 -24.81 20.57 -6.69
C GLY A 413 -24.23 21.95 -7.07
N SER A 414 -23.85 22.73 -6.06
CA SER A 414 -23.22 24.05 -6.22
C SER A 414 -22.05 24.24 -5.24
N GLY A 415 -21.06 25.04 -5.65
CA GLY A 415 -19.90 25.39 -4.81
C GLY A 415 -19.02 24.19 -4.42
N ARG A 416 -18.73 24.04 -3.12
CA ARG A 416 -17.78 23.02 -2.60
C ARG A 416 -18.35 21.60 -2.54
N GLN A 417 -19.64 21.40 -2.84
CA GLN A 417 -20.31 20.09 -2.80
C GLN A 417 -20.72 19.64 -4.21
N LEU A 418 -19.77 19.69 -5.14
CA LEU A 418 -19.95 19.14 -6.48
C LEU A 418 -20.00 17.61 -6.41
N MET A 419 -21.09 17.03 -6.87
CA MET A 419 -21.24 15.59 -7.07
C MET A 419 -21.34 15.27 -8.55
N PHE A 420 -20.90 14.08 -8.93
CA PHE A 420 -20.93 13.56 -10.29
C PHE A 420 -22.01 12.49 -10.35
N VAL A 421 -22.87 12.54 -11.35
CA VAL A 421 -23.99 11.61 -11.52
C VAL A 421 -23.69 10.67 -12.66
N ALA A 422 -23.68 9.37 -12.39
CA ALA A 422 -23.55 8.33 -13.40
C ALA A 422 -24.45 7.13 -13.06
N ASN A 423 -25.26 6.69 -14.02
CA ASN A 423 -26.26 5.62 -13.84
C ASN A 423 -27.12 5.82 -12.57
N ASP A 424 -27.64 7.04 -12.40
CA ASP A 424 -28.44 7.49 -11.24
C ASP A 424 -27.71 7.46 -9.87
N GLY A 425 -26.43 7.09 -9.84
CA GLY A 425 -25.57 7.16 -8.65
C GLY A 425 -24.89 8.52 -8.52
N TYR A 426 -24.57 8.91 -7.28
CA TYR A 426 -23.82 10.13 -6.98
C TYR A 426 -22.41 9.78 -6.50
N TYR A 427 -21.40 10.41 -7.10
CA TYR A 427 -19.99 10.19 -6.81
C TYR A 427 -19.35 11.52 -6.38
N ASP A 428 -18.41 11.44 -5.45
CA ASP A 428 -17.66 12.59 -4.94
C ASP A 428 -16.55 13.05 -5.90
N SER A 429 -16.25 12.25 -6.93
CA SER A 429 -15.27 12.57 -7.96
C SER A 429 -15.67 12.05 -9.34
N TYR A 430 -15.28 12.80 -10.37
CA TYR A 430 -15.42 12.42 -11.78
C TYR A 430 -14.79 11.05 -12.08
N LEU A 431 -13.63 10.77 -11.48
CA LEU A 431 -12.91 9.52 -11.70
C LEU A 431 -13.70 8.30 -11.21
N LEU A 432 -14.34 8.39 -10.03
CA LEU A 432 -15.19 7.32 -9.51
C LEU A 432 -16.42 7.10 -10.38
N ALA A 433 -17.00 8.17 -10.93
CA ALA A 433 -18.08 8.07 -11.90
C ALA A 433 -17.63 7.38 -13.21
N CYS A 434 -16.42 7.70 -13.72
CA CYS A 434 -15.85 7.02 -14.89
C CYS A 434 -15.56 5.53 -14.64
N GLU A 435 -14.89 5.20 -13.53
CA GLU A 435 -14.61 3.81 -13.15
C GLU A 435 -15.90 2.99 -13.06
N TYR A 436 -16.95 3.62 -12.51
CA TYR A 436 -18.25 3.00 -12.43
C TYR A 436 -18.87 2.75 -13.80
N LEU A 437 -18.85 3.73 -14.72
CA LEU A 437 -19.38 3.53 -16.09
C LEU A 437 -18.62 2.46 -16.87
N ASP A 438 -17.30 2.37 -16.69
CA ASP A 438 -16.49 1.28 -17.25
C ASP A 438 -16.92 -0.08 -16.72
N ASN A 439 -17.21 -0.18 -15.43
CA ASN A 439 -17.77 -1.39 -14.83
C ASN A 439 -19.16 -1.70 -15.42
N VAL A 440 -19.99 -0.69 -15.68
CA VAL A 440 -21.28 -0.88 -16.37
C VAL A 440 -21.07 -1.44 -17.78
N LYS A 441 -20.26 -0.79 -18.63
CA LYS A 441 -19.96 -1.27 -19.98
C LYS A 441 -19.39 -2.70 -19.99
N LYS A 442 -18.51 -2.99 -19.04
CA LYS A 442 -17.83 -4.28 -18.91
C LYS A 442 -18.76 -5.40 -18.46
N TYR A 443 -19.54 -5.15 -17.41
CA TYR A 443 -20.30 -6.20 -16.73
C TYR A 443 -21.74 -6.33 -17.20
N ASP A 444 -22.33 -5.32 -17.81
CA ASP A 444 -23.71 -5.40 -18.31
C ASP A 444 -23.88 -6.38 -19.48
N LYS A 445 -22.77 -6.70 -20.17
CA LYS A 445 -22.70 -7.78 -21.17
C LYS A 445 -22.92 -9.18 -20.58
N VAL A 446 -22.78 -9.35 -19.27
CA VAL A 446 -22.94 -10.66 -18.59
C VAL A 446 -24.43 -10.93 -18.30
N LYS A 447 -25.15 -11.37 -19.34
CA LYS A 447 -26.61 -11.65 -19.25
C LYS A 447 -26.96 -13.04 -18.68
N SER A 448 -26.00 -13.96 -18.60
CA SER A 448 -26.25 -15.38 -18.31
C SER A 448 -26.28 -15.76 -16.82
N GLN A 449 -26.60 -14.83 -15.91
CA GLN A 449 -26.64 -15.08 -14.46
C GLN A 449 -27.61 -16.21 -14.08
N TYR A 450 -28.71 -16.36 -14.84
CA TYR A 450 -29.75 -17.37 -14.58
C TYR A 450 -29.22 -18.81 -14.53
N LYS A 451 -28.13 -19.13 -15.27
CA LYS A 451 -27.53 -20.46 -15.28
C LYS A 451 -26.83 -20.83 -13.97
N LEU A 452 -26.55 -19.83 -13.13
CA LEU A 452 -25.82 -19.97 -11.87
C LEU A 452 -26.74 -19.90 -10.64
N VAL A 453 -28.04 -19.70 -10.86
CA VAL A 453 -29.04 -19.77 -9.80
C VAL A 453 -29.12 -21.23 -9.32
N GLY A 454 -29.39 -21.40 -8.03
CA GLY A 454 -29.46 -22.70 -7.38
C GLY A 454 -30.41 -23.71 -8.01
N LYS A 455 -30.38 -24.95 -7.51
CA LYS A 455 -31.18 -26.05 -8.08
C LYS A 455 -32.62 -26.05 -7.58
N ASP A 456 -32.89 -25.42 -6.44
CA ASP A 456 -34.22 -25.36 -5.85
C ASP A 456 -35.20 -24.60 -6.76
N GLU A 457 -36.37 -25.19 -7.00
CA GLU A 457 -37.37 -24.65 -7.91
C GLU A 457 -37.94 -23.32 -7.41
N TYR A 458 -38.26 -23.24 -6.12
CA TYR A 458 -38.77 -22.02 -5.49
C TYR A 458 -37.69 -20.92 -5.47
N GLY A 459 -36.45 -21.31 -5.19
CA GLY A 459 -35.26 -20.47 -5.31
C GLY A 459 -35.15 -19.81 -6.69
N ARG A 460 -35.24 -20.62 -7.75
CA ARG A 460 -35.15 -20.15 -9.14
C ARG A 460 -36.29 -19.22 -9.53
N GLU A 461 -37.52 -19.57 -9.17
CA GLU A 461 -38.69 -18.77 -9.51
C GLU A 461 -38.68 -17.42 -8.77
N THR A 462 -38.32 -17.44 -7.49
CA THR A 462 -38.16 -16.21 -6.70
C THR A 462 -37.10 -15.30 -7.29
N TRP A 463 -35.93 -15.85 -7.62
CA TRP A 463 -34.85 -15.09 -8.25
C TRP A 463 -35.29 -14.50 -9.59
N ARG A 464 -35.94 -15.30 -10.46
CA ARG A 464 -36.47 -14.84 -11.74
C ARG A 464 -37.46 -13.68 -11.56
N ARG A 465 -38.36 -13.77 -10.57
CA ARG A 465 -39.36 -12.75 -10.29
C ARG A 465 -38.76 -11.43 -9.80
N VAL A 466 -37.64 -11.48 -9.09
CA VAL A 466 -36.98 -10.29 -8.53
C VAL A 466 -35.98 -9.67 -9.51
N TRP A 467 -35.29 -10.49 -10.31
CA TRP A 467 -34.15 -10.07 -11.12
C TRP A 467 -34.38 -10.16 -12.63
N SER A 468 -35.59 -10.51 -13.09
CA SER A 468 -35.92 -10.46 -14.52
C SER A 468 -35.61 -9.09 -15.11
N ASN A 469 -34.90 -9.09 -16.24
CA ASN A 469 -34.45 -7.88 -16.95
C ASN A 469 -33.59 -6.92 -16.13
N CYS A 470 -33.03 -7.35 -14.99
CA CYS A 470 -32.14 -6.54 -14.17
C CYS A 470 -30.72 -7.09 -14.20
N HIS A 471 -29.92 -6.56 -15.14
CA HIS A 471 -28.50 -6.86 -15.26
C HIS A 471 -27.64 -5.90 -14.41
N PHE A 472 -26.33 -5.90 -14.64
CA PHE A 472 -25.40 -5.11 -13.85
C PHE A 472 -25.79 -3.63 -13.82
N LYS A 473 -26.09 -3.01 -14.97
CA LYS A 473 -26.52 -1.61 -15.06
C LYS A 473 -27.71 -1.32 -14.14
N CYS A 474 -28.71 -2.21 -14.15
CA CYS A 474 -29.91 -2.08 -13.35
C CYS A 474 -29.62 -2.15 -11.85
N PHE A 475 -28.89 -3.18 -11.38
CA PHE A 475 -28.71 -3.34 -9.93
C PHE A 475 -27.58 -2.50 -9.36
N SER A 476 -26.64 -2.04 -10.18
CA SER A 476 -25.61 -1.11 -9.74
C SER A 476 -26.16 0.30 -9.58
N ALA A 477 -27.31 0.62 -10.18
CA ALA A 477 -27.91 1.95 -10.16
C ALA A 477 -28.04 2.52 -8.73
N MET A 478 -27.95 3.85 -8.62
CA MET A 478 -27.96 4.56 -7.34
C MET A 478 -26.92 4.01 -6.34
N ASN A 479 -25.68 3.77 -6.79
CA ASN A 479 -24.61 3.18 -5.97
C ASN A 479 -25.01 1.86 -5.29
N PHE A 480 -25.58 0.92 -6.06
CA PHE A 480 -26.07 -0.38 -5.59
C PHE A 480 -27.30 -0.32 -4.65
N PHE A 481 -27.98 0.82 -4.54
CA PHE A 481 -29.22 0.89 -3.76
C PHE A 481 -30.31 -0.02 -4.35
N GLU A 482 -30.40 -0.11 -5.68
CA GLU A 482 -31.31 -1.06 -6.36
C GLU A 482 -31.02 -2.53 -6.00
N LEU A 483 -29.73 -2.91 -5.94
CA LEU A 483 -29.32 -4.24 -5.49
C LEU A 483 -29.82 -4.53 -4.07
N ILE A 484 -29.72 -3.55 -3.16
CA ILE A 484 -30.15 -3.68 -1.76
C ILE A 484 -31.66 -3.87 -1.65
N LEU A 485 -32.45 -3.06 -2.36
CA LEU A 485 -33.92 -3.17 -2.36
C LEU A 485 -34.37 -4.53 -2.92
N ARG A 486 -33.72 -5.01 -3.98
CA ARG A 486 -34.03 -6.31 -4.58
C ARG A 486 -33.59 -7.48 -3.70
N TRP A 487 -32.45 -7.41 -3.01
CA TRP A 487 -32.07 -8.40 -2.00
C TRP A 487 -33.07 -8.46 -0.85
N LEU A 488 -33.56 -7.31 -0.36
CA LEU A 488 -34.58 -7.29 0.68
C LEU A 488 -35.87 -7.97 0.20
N LYS A 489 -36.31 -7.66 -1.03
CA LYS A 489 -37.48 -8.26 -1.66
C LYS A 489 -37.32 -9.77 -1.82
N GLU A 490 -36.17 -10.23 -2.33
CA GLU A 490 -35.83 -11.65 -2.48
C GLU A 490 -35.81 -12.39 -1.13
N LEU A 491 -35.15 -11.81 -0.13
CA LEU A 491 -35.12 -12.36 1.23
C LEU A 491 -36.54 -12.51 1.81
N ASN A 492 -37.40 -11.51 1.60
CA ASN A 492 -38.77 -11.55 2.09
C ASN A 492 -39.65 -12.58 1.36
N PHE A 493 -39.41 -12.85 0.08
CA PHE A 493 -40.03 -14.00 -0.60
C PHE A 493 -39.60 -15.33 0.05
N TYR A 494 -38.30 -15.53 0.27
CA TYR A 494 -37.81 -16.73 0.94
C TYR A 494 -38.34 -16.88 2.38
N ARG A 495 -38.46 -15.78 3.13
CA ARG A 495 -39.03 -15.79 4.48
C ARG A 495 -40.51 -16.16 4.47
N ARG A 496 -41.29 -15.63 3.53
CA ARG A 496 -42.71 -15.98 3.34
C ARG A 496 -42.89 -17.47 3.06
N TYR A 497 -42.02 -18.07 2.26
CA TYR A 497 -42.03 -19.53 1.98
C TYR A 497 -41.92 -20.38 3.25
N PHE A 498 -41.18 -19.91 4.26
CA PHE A 498 -41.06 -20.58 5.56
C PHE A 498 -42.03 -20.05 6.63
N SER A 499 -43.08 -19.33 6.23
CA SER A 499 -44.06 -18.70 7.14
C SER A 499 -43.40 -17.80 8.19
N LEU A 500 -42.34 -17.09 7.81
CA LEU A 500 -41.68 -16.08 8.63
C LEU A 500 -42.19 -14.69 8.25
N LEU A 501 -42.30 -13.80 9.24
CA LEU A 501 -42.62 -12.38 9.01
C LEU A 501 -41.55 -11.73 8.12
N PRO A 502 -41.93 -10.80 7.23
CA PRO A 502 -40.95 -10.05 6.45
C PRO A 502 -40.03 -9.23 7.38
N VAL A 503 -38.81 -8.99 6.92
CA VAL A 503 -37.87 -8.07 7.57
C VAL A 503 -37.90 -6.71 6.89
N GLU A 504 -37.61 -5.68 7.67
CA GLU A 504 -37.49 -4.30 7.20
C GLU A 504 -36.03 -3.88 7.06
N LEU A 505 -35.75 -2.98 6.12
CA LEU A 505 -34.44 -2.35 6.02
C LEU A 505 -34.28 -1.35 7.17
N SER A 506 -33.25 -1.52 7.98
CA SER A 506 -32.87 -0.57 9.02
C SER A 506 -31.80 0.38 8.49
N ASN A 507 -32.09 1.68 8.45
CA ASN A 507 -31.12 2.71 8.06
C ASN A 507 -29.83 2.63 8.90
N TYR A 508 -29.97 2.42 10.22
CA TYR A 508 -28.83 2.26 11.12
C TYR A 508 -27.96 1.05 10.75
N LEU A 509 -28.57 -0.13 10.56
CA LEU A 509 -27.83 -1.34 10.18
C LEU A 509 -27.26 -1.24 8.75
N HIS A 510 -27.94 -0.54 7.85
CA HIS A 510 -27.47 -0.29 6.49
C HIS A 510 -26.20 0.57 6.49
N HIS A 511 -26.20 1.71 7.19
CA HIS A 511 -25.00 2.54 7.32
C HIS A 511 -23.83 1.77 7.95
N TYR A 512 -24.11 0.99 8.99
CA TYR A 512 -23.12 0.10 9.60
C TYR A 512 -22.56 -0.91 8.60
N ALA A 513 -23.43 -1.57 7.84
CA ALA A 513 -23.04 -2.57 6.84
C ALA A 513 -22.23 -1.95 5.70
N CYS A 514 -22.56 -0.74 5.23
CA CYS A 514 -21.77 -0.01 4.24
C CYS A 514 -20.37 0.31 4.74
N PHE A 515 -20.27 0.85 5.97
CA PHE A 515 -18.97 1.11 6.61
C PHE A 515 -18.13 -0.17 6.73
N ALA A 516 -18.75 -1.27 7.16
CA ALA A 516 -18.09 -2.57 7.26
C ALA A 516 -17.62 -3.09 5.89
N ALA A 517 -18.48 -3.00 4.86
CA ALA A 517 -18.15 -3.42 3.50
C ALA A 517 -16.95 -2.65 2.95
N SER A 518 -16.92 -1.31 3.06
CA SER A 518 -15.80 -0.49 2.59
C SER A 518 -14.51 -0.75 3.36
N SER A 519 -14.60 -0.97 4.68
CA SER A 519 -13.45 -1.36 5.50
C SER A 519 -12.85 -2.69 5.07
N ILE A 520 -13.70 -3.66 4.68
CA ILE A 520 -13.29 -4.99 4.20
C ILE A 520 -12.73 -4.91 2.77
N ALA A 521 -13.31 -4.09 1.90
CA ALA A 521 -12.85 -3.91 0.52
C ALA A 521 -11.42 -3.32 0.48
N GLY A 522 -11.10 -2.39 1.38
CA GLY A 522 -9.80 -1.72 1.44
C GLY A 522 -8.67 -2.49 2.14
N SER A 523 -8.91 -3.69 2.66
CA SER A 523 -7.97 -4.38 3.56
C SER A 523 -7.79 -5.87 3.24
N ASN A 524 -6.72 -6.46 3.77
CA ASN A 524 -6.41 -7.87 3.54
C ASN A 524 -7.37 -8.75 4.37
N LEU A 525 -8.35 -9.37 3.68
CA LEU A 525 -9.54 -10.08 4.20
C LEU A 525 -9.30 -10.98 5.43
N ARG A 526 -8.09 -11.55 5.57
CA ARG A 526 -7.70 -12.45 6.67
C ARG A 526 -7.68 -11.78 8.05
N LEU A 527 -7.40 -10.48 8.14
CA LEU A 527 -7.30 -9.79 9.43
C LEU A 527 -8.68 -9.39 9.97
N LEU A 528 -9.64 -9.07 9.09
CA LEU A 528 -10.99 -8.65 9.48
C LEU A 528 -11.93 -9.78 9.79
N HIS A 529 -11.73 -10.98 9.24
CA HIS A 529 -12.54 -12.14 9.64
C HIS A 529 -12.42 -12.44 11.15
N ARG A 530 -11.33 -12.00 11.80
CA ARG A 530 -11.13 -12.03 13.26
C ARG A 530 -11.75 -10.84 14.01
N ALA A 531 -11.96 -9.71 13.35
CA ALA A 531 -12.56 -8.52 13.97
C ALA A 531 -14.09 -8.51 13.82
N ALA A 532 -14.61 -8.89 12.64
CA ALA A 532 -16.05 -9.09 12.39
C ALA A 532 -16.62 -10.24 13.23
N SER A 533 -15.80 -11.24 13.63
CA SER A 533 -16.24 -12.29 14.54
C SER A 533 -16.60 -11.78 15.95
N VAL A 534 -16.23 -10.54 16.29
CA VAL A 534 -16.57 -9.92 17.58
C VAL A 534 -18.06 -9.56 17.64
N PHE A 535 -18.71 -9.26 16.51
CA PHE A 535 -20.15 -9.02 16.43
C PHE A 535 -20.87 -10.24 15.85
N SER A 536 -21.49 -11.02 16.74
CA SER A 536 -21.99 -12.38 16.47
C SER A 536 -23.07 -12.59 15.40
N LYS A 537 -23.44 -11.56 14.61
CA LYS A 537 -24.57 -11.58 13.66
C LYS A 537 -24.28 -11.00 12.27
N GLU A 538 -23.03 -10.69 11.95
CA GLU A 538 -22.65 -10.20 10.62
C GLU A 538 -22.49 -11.34 9.60
N ILE A 539 -22.89 -11.06 8.36
CA ILE A 539 -22.75 -11.99 7.24
C ILE A 539 -21.94 -11.30 6.16
N VAL A 540 -20.70 -11.73 5.98
CA VAL A 540 -19.80 -11.21 4.96
C VAL A 540 -19.74 -12.21 3.81
N THR A 541 -20.04 -11.76 2.60
CA THR A 541 -19.90 -12.59 1.39
C THR A 541 -19.11 -11.83 0.34
N LYS A 542 -18.40 -12.56 -0.53
CA LYS A 542 -17.69 -11.99 -1.68
C LYS A 542 -18.32 -12.49 -2.97
N ALA A 543 -18.51 -11.58 -3.92
CA ALA A 543 -18.93 -11.85 -5.29
C ALA A 543 -17.97 -11.13 -6.24
N SER A 544 -17.85 -11.61 -7.48
CA SER A 544 -17.51 -10.69 -8.56
C SER A 544 -18.73 -9.81 -8.84
N ALA A 545 -18.49 -8.55 -9.20
CA ALA A 545 -19.51 -7.54 -9.48
C ALA A 545 -20.70 -8.04 -10.34
N PRO A 546 -20.51 -8.72 -11.49
CA PRO A 546 -21.63 -9.22 -12.31
C PRO A 546 -22.44 -10.36 -11.68
N PHE A 547 -22.06 -10.89 -10.52
CA PHE A 547 -22.74 -12.01 -9.85
C PHE A 547 -23.28 -11.61 -8.46
N ALA A 548 -23.31 -10.32 -8.14
CA ALA A 548 -23.84 -9.82 -6.87
C ALA A 548 -25.33 -10.21 -6.68
N SER A 549 -26.13 -10.12 -7.74
CA SER A 549 -27.55 -10.52 -7.74
C SER A 549 -27.80 -11.98 -7.34
N LEU A 550 -26.80 -12.87 -7.42
CA LEU A 550 -26.93 -14.29 -7.07
C LEU A 550 -26.71 -14.57 -5.59
N LYS A 551 -26.18 -13.62 -4.81
CA LYS A 551 -25.70 -13.89 -3.45
C LYS A 551 -26.82 -14.25 -2.47
N MET A 552 -27.97 -13.60 -2.58
CA MET A 552 -29.11 -13.91 -1.73
C MET A 552 -29.66 -15.31 -2.02
N ASN A 553 -29.78 -15.71 -3.28
CA ASN A 553 -30.16 -17.07 -3.68
C ASN A 553 -29.15 -18.12 -3.18
N GLN A 554 -27.85 -17.84 -3.28
CA GLN A 554 -26.80 -18.74 -2.75
C GLN A 554 -26.90 -18.92 -1.23
N LEU A 555 -27.24 -17.86 -0.49
CA LEU A 555 -27.49 -17.94 0.96
C LEU A 555 -28.75 -18.78 1.27
N TYR A 556 -29.79 -18.66 0.45
CA TYR A 556 -31.00 -19.50 0.55
C TYR A 556 -30.71 -20.98 0.28
N GLU A 557 -29.94 -21.31 -0.76
CA GLU A 557 -29.55 -22.69 -1.05
C GLU A 557 -28.69 -23.28 0.08
N LEU A 558 -27.78 -22.47 0.63
CA LEU A 558 -27.00 -22.86 1.80
C LEU A 558 -27.92 -23.14 2.99
N PHE A 559 -28.96 -22.32 3.22
CA PHE A 559 -29.98 -22.55 4.25
C PHE A 559 -30.70 -23.89 4.07
N LEU A 560 -31.17 -24.18 2.85
CA LEU A 560 -31.83 -25.45 2.54
C LEU A 560 -30.91 -26.64 2.78
N SER A 561 -29.65 -26.55 2.35
CA SER A 561 -28.66 -27.61 2.55
C SER A 561 -28.39 -27.88 4.03
N LEU A 562 -28.37 -26.81 4.85
CA LEU A 562 -28.23 -26.88 6.31
C LEU A 562 -29.43 -27.54 6.99
N LYS A 563 -30.64 -27.34 6.45
CA LYS A 563 -31.86 -28.00 6.95
C LYS A 563 -31.88 -29.50 6.62
N ARG A 564 -31.31 -29.90 5.49
CA ARG A 564 -31.29 -31.30 5.01
C ARG A 564 -30.19 -32.15 5.66
N ARG A 565 -29.02 -31.58 6.01
CA ARG A 565 -27.86 -32.34 6.51
C ARG A 565 -27.67 -32.20 8.02
N ARG A 566 -27.50 -33.31 8.75
CA ARG A 566 -27.27 -33.34 10.21
C ARG A 566 -25.87 -32.89 10.64
N HIS A 567 -24.85 -33.07 9.80
CA HIS A 567 -23.45 -32.74 10.11
C HIS A 567 -22.91 -31.62 9.22
N ILE A 568 -22.96 -30.37 9.70
CA ILE A 568 -22.30 -29.24 9.04
C ILE A 568 -21.58 -28.37 10.09
N ASN A 569 -20.49 -27.73 9.66
CA ASN A 569 -19.74 -26.73 10.41
C ASN A 569 -20.68 -25.75 11.16
N LYS A 570 -20.45 -25.62 12.47
CA LYS A 570 -21.21 -24.79 13.41
C LYS A 570 -21.25 -23.32 12.98
N GLU A 571 -20.22 -22.83 12.29
CA GLU A 571 -20.11 -21.44 11.87
C GLU A 571 -21.04 -21.09 10.71
N SER A 572 -21.03 -21.89 9.63
CA SER A 572 -21.96 -21.72 8.50
C SER A 572 -23.43 -21.86 8.94
N LYS A 573 -23.70 -22.76 9.90
CA LYS A 573 -25.03 -22.91 10.49
C LYS A 573 -25.46 -21.65 11.24
N LYS A 574 -24.58 -21.04 12.04
CA LYS A 574 -24.90 -19.83 12.82
C LYS A 574 -25.20 -18.64 11.91
N ILE A 575 -24.43 -18.43 10.85
CA ILE A 575 -24.56 -17.29 9.94
C ILE A 575 -25.90 -17.30 9.22
N VAL A 576 -26.27 -18.41 8.58
CA VAL A 576 -27.47 -18.46 7.74
C VAL A 576 -28.75 -18.57 8.56
N THR A 577 -28.70 -19.21 9.73
CA THR A 577 -29.87 -19.29 10.62
C THR A 577 -30.32 -17.94 11.17
N VAL A 578 -29.44 -16.94 11.25
CA VAL A 578 -29.81 -15.58 11.65
C VAL A 578 -30.74 -14.93 10.63
N LEU A 579 -30.48 -15.06 9.33
CA LEU A 579 -31.35 -14.48 8.28
C LEU A 579 -32.76 -15.06 8.28
N PHE A 580 -32.88 -16.35 8.58
CA PHE A 580 -34.16 -17.08 8.61
C PHE A 580 -34.69 -17.30 10.03
N SER A 581 -34.18 -16.54 11.01
CA SER A 581 -34.70 -16.56 12.38
C SER A 581 -36.01 -15.79 12.47
N ARG A 582 -36.97 -16.32 13.24
CA ARG A 582 -38.20 -15.60 13.64
C ARG A 582 -37.90 -14.32 14.43
N LYS A 583 -36.74 -14.26 15.10
CA LYS A 583 -36.31 -13.09 15.90
C LYS A 583 -35.74 -11.95 15.04
N THR A 584 -35.42 -12.22 13.78
CA THR A 584 -34.89 -11.20 12.88
C THR A 584 -36.06 -10.45 12.27
N THR A 585 -36.19 -9.18 12.65
CA THR A 585 -37.23 -8.25 12.17
C THR A 585 -36.65 -7.14 11.31
N ARG A 586 -35.35 -6.86 11.44
CA ARG A 586 -34.66 -5.79 10.71
C ARG A 586 -33.32 -6.29 10.16
N VAL A 587 -32.94 -5.77 9.01
CA VAL A 587 -31.67 -6.11 8.33
C VAL A 587 -31.01 -4.85 7.78
N GLY A 588 -29.70 -4.90 7.60
CA GLY A 588 -28.92 -3.90 6.88
C GLY A 588 -28.05 -4.59 5.85
N PHE A 589 -27.93 -4.00 4.66
CA PHE A 589 -27.08 -4.49 3.58
C PHE A 589 -26.02 -3.46 3.26
N GLY A 590 -24.78 -3.88 3.03
CA GLY A 590 -23.69 -3.01 2.62
C GLY A 590 -22.96 -3.61 1.44
N VAL A 591 -22.65 -2.78 0.44
CA VAL A 591 -21.97 -3.18 -0.80
C VAL A 591 -20.84 -2.18 -1.00
N SER A 592 -19.64 -2.68 -1.33
CA SER A 592 -18.46 -1.85 -1.58
C SER A 592 -17.58 -2.47 -2.65
#